data_AF-A0A954WAU0-F1
#
_entry.id   AF-A0A954WAU0-F1
#
_cell.length_a   1.000
_cell.length_b   1.000
_cell.length_c   1.000
_cell.angle_alpha   90.00
_cell.angle_beta   90.00
_cell.angle_gamma   90.00
#
_symmetry.space_group_name_H-M   'P 1'
#
loop_
_entity.id
_entity.type
_entity.pdbx_description
1 polymer ?
#
loop_
_entity_poly.entity_id
_entity_poly.type
_entity_poly.pdbx_seq_one_letter_code
_entity_poly.pdbx_strand_id
1 'polypeptide(L)'
;MGVAYDLLPLLEIDEAKVLLAIHSFTHDDLNDSRMDGGFMGSLRPYRGKLNHEAFHEVFACLKSLGPTLSEANTVDRRVIRDLWGICHWAREWATR
;
A
#
# COMPACT_ATOMS: atom_id res chain seq x y z
N MET A 1 6.44 18.94 6.41
CA MET A 1 7.79 18.53 5.97
C MET A 1 7.58 17.50 4.88
N GLY A 2 7.71 17.88 3.61
CA GLY A 2 7.46 16.99 2.48
C GLY A 2 8.57 15.96 2.39
N VAL A 3 8.23 14.68 2.33
CA VAL A 3 9.21 13.63 2.04
C VAL A 3 9.66 13.80 0.60
N ALA A 4 10.98 13.82 0.37
CA ALA A 4 11.52 13.71 -0.97
C ALA A 4 11.26 12.27 -1.46
N TYR A 5 10.17 12.08 -2.20
CA TYR A 5 9.76 10.77 -2.72
C TYR A 5 10.86 10.09 -3.57
N ASP A 6 11.78 10.88 -4.12
CA ASP A 6 12.97 10.41 -4.82
C ASP A 6 13.91 9.59 -3.92
N LEU A 7 13.89 9.79 -2.61
CA LEU A 7 14.68 9.06 -1.61
C LEU A 7 14.01 7.79 -1.09
N LEU A 8 12.76 7.51 -1.47
CA LEU A 8 12.13 6.24 -1.10
C LEU A 8 12.88 5.06 -1.72
N PRO A 9 13.07 3.96 -0.97
CA PRO A 9 13.75 2.78 -1.47
C PRO A 9 13.00 2.21 -2.68
N LEU A 10 13.76 1.63 -3.61
CA LEU A 10 13.20 0.75 -4.61
C LEU A 10 13.20 -0.66 -4.03
N LEU A 11 12.01 -1.22 -3.94
CA LEU A 11 11.74 -2.61 -3.59
C LEU A 11 11.83 -3.50 -4.82
N GLU A 12 12.15 -4.77 -4.61
CA GLU A 12 11.96 -5.80 -5.64
C GLU A 12 10.47 -5.95 -5.98
N ILE A 13 10.16 -6.28 -7.23
CA ILE A 13 8.78 -6.28 -7.72
C ILE A 13 7.86 -7.19 -6.91
N ASP A 14 8.31 -8.40 -6.57
CA ASP A 14 7.50 -9.34 -5.79
C ASP A 14 7.32 -8.90 -4.34
N GLU A 15 8.36 -8.28 -3.75
CA GLU A 15 8.27 -7.68 -2.42
C GLU A 15 7.25 -6.53 -2.41
N ALA A 16 7.32 -5.64 -3.39
CA ALA A 16 6.37 -4.54 -3.55
C ALA A 16 4.92 -5.03 -3.67
N LYS A 17 4.68 -6.12 -4.40
CA LYS A 17 3.35 -6.74 -4.50
C LYS A 17 2.87 -7.29 -3.15
N VAL A 18 3.73 -7.99 -2.42
CA VAL A 18 3.39 -8.55 -1.10
C VAL A 18 3.06 -7.44 -0.10
N LEU A 19 3.91 -6.40 -0.03
CA LEU A 19 3.69 -5.26 0.86
C LEU A 19 2.43 -4.47 0.49
N LEU A 20 2.16 -4.25 -0.80
CA LEU A 20 0.92 -3.60 -1.24
C LEU A 20 -0.33 -4.41 -0.84
N ALA A 21 -0.27 -5.75 -0.94
CA ALA A 21 -1.35 -6.62 -0.49
C ALA A 21 -1.58 -6.56 1.03
N ILE A 22 -0.50 -6.51 1.82
CA ILE A 22 -0.56 -6.32 3.28
C ILE A 22 -1.22 -4.98 3.61
N HIS A 23 -0.78 -3.89 2.97
CA HIS A 23 -1.34 -2.57 3.21
C HIS A 23 -2.78 -2.38 2.76
N SER A 24 -3.29 -3.24 1.87
CA SER A 24 -4.64 -3.15 1.31
C SER A 24 -5.65 -4.12 1.92
N PHE A 25 -5.24 -4.92 2.93
CA PHE A 25 -6.02 -6.02 3.51
C PHE A 25 -6.39 -7.15 2.52
N THR A 26 -5.55 -7.40 1.52
CA THR A 26 -5.80 -8.43 0.49
C THR A 26 -4.71 -9.51 0.43
N HIS A 27 -3.82 -9.54 1.42
CA HIS A 27 -2.82 -10.58 1.56
C HIS A 27 -3.47 -11.95 1.76
N ASP A 28 -2.83 -13.00 1.24
CA ASP A 28 -3.39 -14.36 1.26
C ASP A 28 -3.39 -14.95 2.68
N ASP A 29 -2.41 -14.59 3.51
CA ASP A 29 -2.43 -14.90 4.94
C ASP A 29 -3.18 -13.81 5.70
N LEU A 30 -4.43 -14.11 6.07
CA LEU A 30 -5.31 -13.20 6.82
C LEU A 30 -4.86 -12.97 8.27
N ASN A 31 -3.89 -13.75 8.77
CA ASN A 31 -3.34 -13.61 10.12
C ASN A 31 -1.97 -12.91 10.14
N ASP A 32 -1.51 -12.37 9.01
CA ASP A 32 -0.26 -11.64 8.95
C ASP A 32 -0.36 -10.37 9.82
N SER A 33 0.42 -10.35 10.91
CA SER A 33 0.40 -9.27 11.89
C SER A 33 0.81 -7.91 11.33
N ARG A 34 1.47 -7.87 10.16
CA ARG A 34 1.81 -6.62 9.47
C ARG A 34 0.58 -5.90 8.93
N MET A 35 -0.55 -6.59 8.73
CA MET A 35 -1.78 -5.99 8.24
C MET A 35 -2.38 -5.00 9.26
N ASP A 36 -2.29 -5.30 10.56
CA ASP A 36 -2.76 -4.42 11.63
C ASP A 36 -1.97 -3.10 11.70
N GLY A 37 -0.65 -3.19 11.47
CA GLY A 37 0.26 -2.04 11.43
C GLY A 37 0.32 -1.34 10.06
N GLY A 38 -0.23 -1.97 9.02
CA GLY A 38 -0.22 -1.48 7.66
C GLY A 38 -1.06 -0.21 7.48
N PHE A 39 -0.98 0.40 6.29
CA PHE A 39 -1.64 1.67 6.02
C PHE A 39 -3.15 1.60 6.31
N MET A 40 -3.85 0.64 5.70
CA MET A 40 -5.29 0.47 5.96
C MET A 40 -5.59 0.02 7.39
N GLY A 41 -4.73 -0.81 8.01
CA GLY A 41 -4.90 -1.24 9.41
C GLY A 41 -4.87 -0.07 10.39
N SER A 42 -3.99 0.91 10.14
CA SER A 42 -3.91 2.14 10.93
C SER A 42 -5.17 3.02 10.86
N LEU A 43 -6.02 2.80 9.85
CA LEU A 43 -7.28 3.52 9.66
C LEU A 43 -8.50 2.81 10.28
N ARG A 44 -8.38 1.59 10.83
CA ARG A 44 -9.53 0.80 11.33
C ARG A 44 -9.35 0.20 12.74
N PRO A 45 -9.95 0.80 13.78
CA PRO A 45 -10.51 2.14 13.79
C PRO A 45 -9.38 3.17 13.72
N TYR A 46 -9.63 4.31 13.10
CA TYR A 46 -8.68 5.42 13.13
C TYR A 46 -8.53 5.93 14.57
N ARG A 47 -7.29 5.96 15.08
CA ARG A 47 -6.98 6.34 16.47
C ARG A 47 -6.41 7.77 16.60
N GLY A 48 -6.65 8.62 15.60
CA GLY A 48 -6.15 10.02 15.60
C GLY A 48 -4.69 10.20 15.20
N LYS A 49 -3.99 9.12 14.81
CA LYS A 49 -2.60 9.17 14.32
C LYS A 49 -2.45 8.32 13.07
N LEU A 50 -1.91 8.93 12.02
CA LEU A 50 -1.54 8.21 10.79
C LEU A 50 -0.22 7.47 11.00
N ASN A 51 -0.14 6.22 10.56
CA ASN A 51 1.14 5.54 10.45
C ASN A 51 1.89 6.04 9.21
N HIS A 52 2.75 7.05 9.39
CA HIS A 52 3.53 7.65 8.30
C HIS A 52 4.51 6.66 7.65
N GLU A 53 5.05 5.71 8.41
CA GLU A 53 5.96 4.69 7.87
C GLU A 53 5.22 3.78 6.90
N ALA A 54 4.05 3.26 7.30
CA ALA A 54 3.21 2.47 6.42
C ALA A 54 2.73 3.26 5.19
N PHE A 55 2.44 4.56 5.34
CA PHE A 55 2.12 5.41 4.20
C PHE A 55 3.28 5.55 3.22
N HIS A 56 4.50 5.79 3.70
CA HIS A 56 5.68 5.87 2.85
C HIS A 56 6.02 4.52 2.20
N GLU A 57 5.77 3.41 2.89
CA GLU A 57 5.94 2.06 2.33
C GLU A 57 4.96 1.80 1.17
N VAL A 58 3.71 2.30 1.26
CA VAL A 58 2.80 2.32 0.09
C VAL A 58 3.43 3.09 -1.08
N PHE A 59 3.99 4.28 -0.86
CA PHE A 59 4.65 5.03 -1.94
C PHE A 59 5.88 4.32 -2.50
N ALA A 60 6.66 3.64 -1.67
CA ALA A 60 7.78 2.83 -2.13
C ALA A 60 7.28 1.69 -3.04
N CYS A 61 6.19 1.02 -2.68
CA CYS A 61 5.54 0.01 -3.52
C CYS A 61 5.09 0.63 -4.86
N LEU A 62 4.41 1.78 -4.84
CA LEU A 62 3.96 2.47 -6.06
C LEU A 62 5.13 2.85 -6.96
N LYS A 63 6.22 3.34 -6.38
CA LYS A 63 7.44 3.74 -7.11
C LYS A 63 8.07 2.53 -7.80
N SER A 64 8.21 1.40 -7.09
CA SER A 64 8.74 0.15 -7.67
C SER A 64 7.84 -0.46 -8.73
N LEU A 65 6.53 -0.43 -8.52
CA LEU A 65 5.56 -1.03 -9.44
C LEU A 65 5.26 -0.12 -10.64
N GLY A 66 5.57 1.17 -10.56
CA GLY A 66 5.29 2.17 -11.59
C GLY A 66 5.66 1.73 -13.01
N PRO A 67 6.92 1.33 -13.28
CA PRO A 67 7.32 0.85 -14.60
C PRO A 67 6.47 -0.34 -15.09
N THR A 68 6.16 -1.29 -14.20
CA THR A 68 5.30 -2.45 -14.54
C THR A 68 3.85 -2.08 -14.83
N LEU A 69 3.39 -0.93 -14.35
CA LEU A 69 2.04 -0.41 -14.58
C LEU A 69 1.97 0.45 -15.85
N SER A 70 3.05 1.18 -16.18
CA SER A 70 3.07 2.13 -17.31
C SER A 70 3.61 1.55 -18.61
N GLU A 71 4.56 0.61 -18.54
CA GLU A 71 5.32 0.13 -19.71
C GLU A 71 4.94 -1.30 -20.13
N ALA A 72 4.27 -2.07 -19.26
CA ALA A 72 3.88 -3.44 -19.56
C ALA A 72 2.64 -3.51 -20.46
N ASN A 73 2.64 -4.46 -21.40
CA ASN A 73 1.46 -4.76 -22.23
C ASN A 73 0.29 -5.36 -21.45
N THR A 74 0.56 -5.92 -20.27
CA THR A 74 -0.43 -6.52 -19.38
C THR A 74 -0.13 -6.13 -17.95
N VAL A 75 -1.18 -5.83 -17.18
CA VAL A 75 -1.06 -5.45 -15.77
C VAL A 75 -1.51 -6.60 -14.86
N ASP A 76 -0.79 -6.81 -13.75
CA ASP A 76 -1.19 -7.80 -12.74
C ASP A 76 -2.48 -7.35 -12.04
N ARG A 77 -3.57 -8.11 -12.23
CA ARG A 77 -4.88 -7.81 -11.62
C ARG A 77 -4.84 -7.70 -10.10
N ARG A 78 -3.89 -8.37 -9.43
CA ARG A 78 -3.74 -8.31 -7.97
C ARG A 78 -3.29 -6.92 -7.53
N VAL A 79 -2.32 -6.34 -8.25
CA VAL A 79 -1.87 -4.96 -8.00
C VAL A 79 -3.02 -3.98 -8.17
N ILE A 80 -3.83 -4.11 -9.23
CA ILE A 80 -4.99 -3.24 -9.45
C ILE A 80 -6.03 -3.38 -8.33
N ARG A 81 -6.33 -4.62 -7.90
CA ARG A 81 -7.22 -4.88 -6.75
C ARG A 81 -6.72 -4.18 -5.49
N ASP A 82 -5.43 -4.25 -5.22
CA ASP A 82 -4.83 -3.72 -3.98
C ASP A 82 -4.86 -2.18 -3.97
N LEU A 83 -4.53 -1.56 -5.11
CA LEU A 83 -4.65 -0.11 -5.31
C LEU A 83 -6.10 0.38 -5.16
N TRP A 84 -7.03 -0.33 -5.79
CA TRP A 84 -8.45 -0.01 -5.68
C TRP A 84 -8.93 -0.12 -4.23
N GLY A 85 -8.50 -1.17 -3.52
CA GLY A 85 -8.78 -1.38 -2.11
C GLY A 85 -8.31 -0.20 -1.25
N ILE A 86 -7.05 0.22 -1.41
CA ILE A 86 -6.49 1.36 -0.68
C ILE A 86 -7.31 2.64 -0.96
N CYS A 87 -7.55 2.98 -2.22
CA CYS A 87 -8.28 4.20 -2.59
C CYS A 87 -9.73 4.20 -2.07
N HIS A 88 -10.43 3.07 -2.18
CA HIS A 88 -11.82 2.96 -1.76
C HIS A 88 -11.96 3.01 -0.24
N TRP A 89 -11.22 2.17 0.48
CA TRP A 89 -11.38 2.02 1.92
C TRP A 89 -10.73 3.15 2.72
N ALA A 90 -9.62 3.73 2.25
CA ALA A 90 -9.00 4.85 2.95
C ALA A 90 -9.97 6.03 3.05
N ARG A 91 -10.75 6.29 1.98
CA ARG A 91 -11.81 7.31 2.01
C ARG A 91 -12.86 6.98 3.06
N GLU A 92 -13.39 5.76 3.06
CA GLU A 92 -14.46 5.35 3.98
C GLU A 92 -14.06 5.41 5.46
N TRP A 93 -12.78 5.19 5.77
CA TRP A 93 -12.30 5.12 7.16
C TRP A 93 -11.62 6.40 7.63
N ALA A 94 -11.10 7.24 6.75
CA ALA A 94 -10.54 8.55 7.12
C ALA A 94 -11.60 9.63 7.36
N THR A 95 -12.82 9.46 6.84
CA THR A 95 -13.91 10.44 6.97
C THR A 95 -14.96 10.08 8.03
N ARG A 96 -14.70 9.08 8.87
CA ARG A 96 -15.59 8.67 9.97
C ARG A 96 -15.08 9.14 11.32
#